data_AF-A0A6J3M2D0-F1
#
_entry.id   AF-A0A6J3M2D0-F1
#
_cell.length_a   1.000
_cell.length_b   1.000
_cell.length_c   1.000
_cell.angle_alpha   90.00
_cell.angle_beta   90.00
_cell.angle_gamma   90.00
#
_symmetry.space_group_name_H-M   'P 1'
#
loop_
_entity.id
_entity.type
_entity.pdbx_description
1 polymer ?
#
loop_
_entity_poly.entity_id
_entity_poly.type
_entity_poly.pdbx_seq_one_letter_code
_entity_poly.pdbx_strand_id
1 'polypeptide(L)'
;MVTCHIALLQMAKAVRWDTIARRFPWPFHSDKIVLRINPPRFSAAILRLRPGAEGTLPLPLQTYHHSTTGRMHASSEWLDWYALQSQSLLRSGGTWCGYYSYGSSISDPPMVKIEFSIEESTDEGNSELRAEQCSDGYGTFSISGNVDWEGLSFRGRKRYTSSFGYGDVNGVRWLWELKLTPFGLIGDWRNDSEIARQHGQVWLWKEDWSI
;
A
#
# COMPACT_ATOMS: atom_id res chain seq x y z
N MET A 1 6.68 15.18 1.74
CA MET A 1 6.55 14.35 2.96
C MET A 1 5.30 14.66 3.79
N VAL A 2 4.87 15.93 3.96
CA VAL A 2 3.56 16.27 4.58
C VAL A 2 2.38 15.61 3.86
N THR A 3 2.47 15.42 2.54
CA THR A 3 1.48 14.74 1.70
C THR A 3 1.23 13.27 2.09
N CYS A 4 2.25 12.52 2.52
CA CYS A 4 2.08 11.11 2.88
C CYS A 4 1.32 10.92 4.21
N HIS A 5 1.47 11.82 5.17
CA HIS A 5 0.69 11.78 6.42
C HIS A 5 -0.77 12.17 6.19
N ILE A 6 -1.01 13.16 5.32
CA ILE A 6 -2.37 13.50 4.89
C ILE A 6 -2.98 12.30 4.15
N ALA A 7 -2.23 11.63 3.26
CA ALA A 7 -2.71 10.44 2.56
C ALA A 7 -3.01 9.28 3.52
N LEU A 8 -2.15 9.00 4.51
CA LEU A 8 -2.39 7.94 5.50
C LEU A 8 -3.61 8.25 6.37
N LEU A 9 -3.79 9.50 6.81
CA LEU A 9 -4.97 9.93 7.55
C LEU A 9 -6.22 9.97 6.66
N GLN A 10 -6.10 10.36 5.40
CA GLN A 10 -7.20 10.35 4.43
C GLN A 10 -7.60 8.92 4.07
N MET A 11 -6.67 7.97 3.98
CA MET A 11 -6.97 6.57 3.75
C MET A 11 -7.48 5.88 5.00
N ALA A 12 -6.90 6.12 6.18
CA ALA A 12 -7.46 5.63 7.44
C ALA A 12 -8.86 6.20 7.69
N LYS A 13 -9.11 7.46 7.26
CA LYS A 13 -10.46 8.04 7.22
C LYS A 13 -11.31 7.36 6.15
N ALA A 14 -10.85 7.22 4.91
CA ALA A 14 -11.59 6.60 3.80
C ALA A 14 -11.97 5.14 4.10
N VAL A 15 -11.13 4.40 4.81
CA VAL A 15 -11.42 3.04 5.29
C VAL A 15 -12.30 3.03 6.55
N ARG A 16 -12.33 4.13 7.32
CA ARG A 16 -13.38 4.37 8.34
C ARG A 16 -14.73 4.75 7.74
N TRP A 17 -14.80 5.22 6.49
CA TRP A 17 -16.05 5.52 5.81
C TRP A 17 -16.59 4.25 5.14
N ASP A 18 -17.80 3.87 5.54
CA ASP A 18 -18.62 2.79 4.98
C ASP A 18 -18.16 1.35 5.26
N THR A 19 -18.28 1.02 6.54
CA THR A 19 -18.67 -0.30 7.05
C THR A 19 -20.11 -0.68 6.62
N ILE A 20 -20.51 -0.31 5.40
CA ILE A 20 -21.73 -0.80 4.79
C ILE A 20 -21.24 -1.92 3.89
N ALA A 21 -21.46 -3.17 4.33
CA ALA A 21 -21.48 -4.30 3.40
C ALA A 21 -22.31 -3.86 2.20
N ARG A 22 -21.66 -3.61 1.07
CA ARG A 22 -22.36 -3.21 -0.15
C ARG A 22 -23.45 -4.24 -0.40
N ARG A 23 -24.70 -3.80 -0.37
CA ARG A 23 -25.86 -4.62 -0.79
C ARG A 23 -25.91 -4.82 -2.30
N PHE A 24 -25.06 -4.14 -3.06
CA PHE A 24 -24.93 -4.32 -4.49
C PHE A 24 -23.60 -5.00 -4.79
N PRO A 25 -23.64 -6.27 -5.22
CA PRO A 25 -22.47 -6.93 -5.79
C PRO A 25 -21.94 -6.04 -6.91
N TRP A 26 -20.62 -5.98 -7.03
CA TRP A 26 -19.94 -5.50 -8.24
C TRP A 26 -20.73 -5.98 -9.48
N PRO A 27 -20.95 -5.16 -10.55
CA PRO A 27 -22.11 -5.23 -11.47
C PRO A 27 -22.42 -6.54 -12.21
N PHE A 28 -21.72 -7.63 -11.89
CA PHE A 28 -21.54 -8.78 -12.72
C PHE A 28 -21.75 -10.12 -11.98
N HIS A 29 -21.66 -10.19 -10.64
CA HIS A 29 -21.93 -11.45 -9.93
C HIS A 29 -22.62 -11.26 -8.57
N SER A 30 -23.93 -11.52 -8.51
CA SER A 30 -24.69 -11.58 -7.25
C SER A 30 -24.29 -12.70 -6.30
N ASP A 31 -23.57 -13.70 -6.83
CA ASP A 31 -23.43 -14.99 -6.15
C ASP A 31 -22.03 -15.20 -5.57
N LYS A 32 -21.10 -14.26 -5.79
CA LYS A 32 -19.73 -14.38 -5.26
C LYS A 32 -19.63 -13.74 -3.88
N ILE A 33 -19.30 -14.56 -2.88
CA ILE A 33 -18.91 -14.09 -1.54
C ILE A 33 -17.58 -13.35 -1.69
N VAL A 34 -17.64 -12.01 -1.63
CA VAL A 34 -16.44 -11.18 -1.58
C VAL A 34 -15.89 -11.24 -0.16
N LEU A 35 -14.69 -11.80 0.00
CA LEU A 35 -13.98 -11.77 1.27
C LEU A 35 -13.85 -10.32 1.73
N ARG A 36 -13.97 -10.08 3.03
CA ARG A 36 -13.69 -8.78 3.64
C ARG A 36 -12.44 -8.92 4.47
N ILE A 37 -11.45 -8.06 4.23
CA ILE A 37 -10.30 -7.91 5.12
C ILE A 37 -10.51 -6.66 5.96
N ASN A 38 -10.21 -6.75 7.25
CA ASN A 38 -10.26 -5.57 8.10
C ASN A 38 -9.07 -4.66 7.75
N PRO A 39 -9.21 -3.32 7.85
CA PRO A 39 -8.04 -2.46 7.89
C PRO A 39 -7.07 -2.91 8.98
N PRO A 40 -5.78 -2.57 8.85
CA PRO A 40 -4.81 -2.89 9.88
C PRO A 40 -5.25 -2.27 11.20
N ARG A 41 -5.28 -3.08 12.26
CA ARG A 41 -5.43 -2.58 13.62
C ARG A 41 -4.13 -1.94 14.01
N PHE A 42 -4.12 -0.63 14.10
CA PHE A 42 -2.91 0.10 14.48
C PHE A 42 -2.33 -0.38 15.82
N SER A 43 -3.11 -0.94 16.74
CA SER A 43 -2.56 -1.57 17.95
C SER A 43 -1.65 -2.79 17.69
N ALA A 44 -1.88 -3.53 16.61
CA ALA A 44 -1.02 -4.63 16.16
C ALA A 44 0.17 -4.12 15.31
N ALA A 45 -0.06 -3.05 14.53
CA ALA A 45 0.98 -2.38 13.74
C ALA A 45 1.85 -1.41 14.57
N ILE A 46 1.46 -1.07 15.80
CA ILE A 46 2.24 -0.28 16.77
C ILE A 46 3.37 -1.18 17.28
N LEU A 47 4.35 -1.32 16.39
CA LEU A 47 5.76 -1.14 16.61
C LEU A 47 6.23 -1.36 18.06
N ARG A 48 7.07 -2.39 18.20
CA ARG A 48 8.10 -2.50 19.21
C ARG A 48 9.04 -1.29 19.10
N LEU A 49 8.65 -0.15 19.67
CA LEU A 49 9.41 1.08 19.60
C LEU A 49 10.44 1.13 20.73
N ARG A 50 11.70 1.39 20.38
CA ARG A 50 12.44 2.62 20.75
C ARG A 50 13.91 2.57 20.29
N PRO A 51 14.53 3.75 20.18
CA PRO A 51 15.43 4.20 21.26
C PRO A 51 15.17 5.69 21.61
N GLY A 52 14.85 6.17 22.81
CA GLY A 52 14.74 5.60 24.14
C GLY A 52 14.22 6.69 25.11
N ALA A 53 12.92 6.89 25.28
CA ALA A 53 12.27 7.41 26.49
C ALA A 53 10.73 7.33 26.31
N GLU A 54 10.03 7.00 27.39
CA GLU A 54 8.58 7.07 27.66
C GLU A 54 7.50 7.03 26.55
N GLY A 55 7.63 6.17 25.52
CA GLY A 55 6.47 5.45 24.98
C GLY A 55 5.70 6.19 23.89
N THR A 56 6.19 7.35 23.46
CA THR A 56 5.69 8.07 22.30
C THR A 56 6.49 7.70 21.06
N LEU A 57 5.78 7.29 20.01
CA LEU A 57 6.27 7.43 18.64
C LEU A 57 6.84 8.85 18.51
N PRO A 58 8.05 9.06 17.94
CA PRO A 58 8.39 10.39 17.49
C PRO A 58 7.37 10.70 16.42
N LEU A 59 6.28 11.37 16.79
CA LEU A 59 5.38 11.91 15.81
C LEU A 59 6.22 12.93 15.06
N PRO A 60 6.10 13.03 13.72
CA PRO A 60 6.80 14.09 12.99
C PRO A 60 6.50 15.47 13.61
N LEU A 61 5.37 15.57 14.32
CA LEU A 61 4.90 16.73 15.06
C LEU A 61 5.68 17.11 16.34
N GLN A 62 6.32 16.16 17.02
CA GLN A 62 6.92 16.42 18.34
C GLN A 62 8.35 16.95 18.29
N THR A 63 9.06 16.75 17.17
CA THR A 63 10.46 17.18 16.99
C THR A 63 10.59 18.43 16.12
N TYR A 64 9.54 19.24 16.01
CA TYR A 64 9.57 20.44 15.18
C TYR A 64 10.32 21.58 15.86
N HIS A 65 11.41 22.00 15.21
CA HIS A 65 11.92 23.35 15.37
C HIS A 65 11.18 24.27 14.40
N HIS A 66 10.55 25.33 14.93
CA HIS A 66 9.97 26.40 14.12
C HIS A 66 11.10 27.05 13.31
N SER A 67 11.23 26.70 12.02
CA SER A 67 12.10 27.45 11.11
C SER A 67 11.41 28.75 10.73
N THR A 68 12.17 29.84 10.68
CA THR A 68 11.72 31.18 10.25
C THR A 68 11.19 31.22 8.82
N THR A 69 11.40 30.17 8.02
CA THR A 69 10.92 30.05 6.64
C THR A 69 9.52 29.44 6.50
N GLY A 70 8.90 29.00 7.60
CA GLY A 70 7.61 28.29 7.56
C GLY A 70 7.68 26.89 6.91
N ARG A 71 8.87 26.42 6.51
CA ARG A 71 9.07 25.04 6.04
C ARG A 71 9.27 24.14 7.25
N MET A 72 8.40 23.12 7.33
CA MET A 72 8.45 22.08 8.35
C MET A 72 9.49 21.03 7.95
N HIS A 73 10.48 20.81 8.81
CA HIS A 73 11.50 19.76 8.65
C HIS A 73 11.33 18.72 9.77
N ALA A 74 11.30 17.45 9.41
CA ALA A 74 11.42 16.36 10.39
C ALA A 74 12.87 16.29 10.91
N SER A 75 13.07 15.79 12.14
CA SER A 75 14.42 15.54 12.64
C SER A 75 15.09 14.41 11.84
N SER A 76 16.42 14.40 11.80
CA SER A 76 17.18 13.31 11.17
C SER A 76 16.84 11.96 11.79
N GLU A 77 16.74 11.89 13.12
CA GLU A 77 16.37 10.67 13.85
C GLU A 77 14.99 10.12 13.42
N TRP A 78 14.02 11.00 13.18
CA TRP A 78 12.71 10.59 12.69
C TRP A 78 12.78 10.03 11.28
N LEU A 79 13.54 10.68 10.40
CA LEU A 79 13.74 10.24 9.01
C LEU A 79 14.44 8.89 8.97
N ASP A 80 15.50 8.71 9.76
CA ASP A 80 16.25 7.46 9.88
C ASP A 80 15.36 6.34 10.40
N TRP A 81 14.58 6.61 11.47
CA TRP A 81 13.61 5.66 11.99
C TRP A 81 12.56 5.29 10.95
N TYR A 82 11.96 6.28 10.27
CA TYR A 82 10.93 6.06 9.27
C TYR A 82 11.46 5.21 8.11
N ALA A 83 12.66 5.52 7.61
CA ALA A 83 13.32 4.76 6.56
C ALA A 83 13.59 3.31 7.02
N LEU A 84 14.21 3.14 8.18
CA LEU A 84 14.52 1.82 8.74
C LEU A 84 13.27 0.96 8.90
N GLN A 85 12.19 1.49 9.47
CA GLN A 85 10.95 0.73 9.66
C GLN A 85 10.26 0.41 8.33
N SER A 86 10.23 1.35 7.39
CA SER A 86 9.63 1.14 6.06
C SER A 86 10.37 0.05 5.27
N GLN A 87 11.70 0.05 5.34
CA GLN A 87 12.54 -0.96 4.69
C GLN A 87 12.41 -2.33 5.38
N SER A 88 12.47 -2.35 6.72
CA SER A 88 12.32 -3.57 7.52
C SER A 88 10.98 -4.25 7.28
N LEU A 89 9.90 -3.47 7.16
CA LEU A 89 8.58 -4.00 6.88
C LEU A 89 8.56 -4.84 5.59
N LEU A 90 9.09 -4.31 4.50
CA LEU A 90 9.09 -5.02 3.22
C LEU A 90 10.02 -6.25 3.25
N ARG A 91 11.18 -6.14 3.91
CA ARG A 91 12.15 -7.24 4.03
C ARG A 91 11.73 -8.36 4.98
N SER A 92 10.80 -8.09 5.91
CA SER A 92 10.36 -9.08 6.90
C SER A 92 9.57 -10.27 6.30
N GLY A 93 9.22 -10.22 5.01
CA GLY A 93 8.49 -11.28 4.33
C GLY A 93 7.06 -11.46 4.86
N GLY A 94 6.44 -12.59 4.56
CA GLY A 94 5.07 -12.94 4.96
C GLY A 94 3.97 -12.37 4.05
N THR A 95 2.72 -12.72 4.34
CA THR A 95 1.58 -12.40 3.47
C THR A 95 1.06 -10.98 3.67
N TRP A 96 0.66 -10.36 2.57
CA TRP A 96 0.10 -9.02 2.47
C TRP A 96 -1.31 -9.09 1.88
N CYS A 97 -2.10 -8.09 2.22
CA CYS A 97 -3.43 -7.86 1.67
C CYS A 97 -3.65 -6.36 1.46
N GLY A 98 -4.70 -5.99 0.74
CA GLY A 98 -4.95 -4.59 0.47
C GLY A 98 -6.25 -4.27 -0.23
N TYR A 99 -6.48 -2.99 -0.40
CA TYR A 99 -7.56 -2.45 -1.23
C TYR A 99 -7.01 -1.49 -2.27
N TYR A 100 -7.75 -1.33 -3.34
CA TYR A 100 -7.63 -0.18 -4.22
C TYR A 100 -8.99 0.49 -4.37
N SER A 101 -8.95 1.80 -4.56
CA SER A 101 -10.14 2.63 -4.73
C SER A 101 -10.19 3.22 -6.13
N TYR A 102 -11.41 3.55 -6.59
CA TYR A 102 -11.65 4.45 -7.71
C TYR A 102 -12.19 5.77 -7.17
N GLY A 103 -11.38 6.83 -7.23
CA GLY A 103 -11.77 8.12 -6.66
C GLY A 103 -12.25 8.01 -5.21
N SER A 104 -13.44 8.55 -4.92
CA SER A 104 -13.92 8.81 -3.54
C SER A 104 -14.89 7.78 -2.93
N SER A 105 -15.37 6.77 -3.66
CA SER A 105 -16.58 6.04 -3.21
C SER A 105 -16.66 4.55 -3.54
N ILE A 106 -15.67 3.99 -4.25
CA ILE A 106 -15.70 2.58 -4.65
C ILE A 106 -14.40 1.90 -4.24
N SER A 107 -14.46 1.10 -3.18
CA SER A 107 -13.45 0.09 -2.90
C SER A 107 -13.78 -1.17 -3.70
N ASP A 108 -12.80 -1.65 -4.44
CA ASP A 108 -12.89 -2.95 -5.10
C ASP A 108 -12.77 -4.10 -4.09
N PRO A 109 -13.07 -5.35 -4.50
CA PRO A 109 -12.77 -6.53 -3.70
C PRO A 109 -11.32 -6.51 -3.19
N PRO A 110 -11.06 -7.08 -2.00
CA PRO A 110 -9.71 -7.04 -1.47
C PRO A 110 -8.75 -7.83 -2.34
N MET A 111 -7.53 -7.32 -2.39
CA MET A 111 -6.37 -8.04 -2.86
C MET A 111 -5.80 -8.86 -1.71
N VAL A 112 -5.58 -10.15 -1.94
CA VAL A 112 -5.12 -11.12 -0.93
C VAL A 112 -4.04 -12.03 -1.49
N LYS A 113 -3.40 -12.83 -0.61
CA LYS A 113 -2.33 -13.77 -0.95
C LYS A 113 -1.14 -13.09 -1.64
N ILE A 114 -0.83 -11.86 -1.25
CA ILE A 114 0.31 -11.14 -1.80
C ILE A 114 1.54 -11.54 -0.98
N GLU A 115 2.42 -12.36 -1.56
CA GLU A 115 3.68 -12.74 -0.95
C GLU A 115 4.81 -12.15 -1.77
N PHE A 116 5.45 -11.12 -1.22
CA PHE A 116 6.53 -10.43 -1.90
C PHE A 116 7.84 -11.21 -1.82
N SER A 117 8.48 -11.41 -2.96
CA SER A 117 9.89 -11.79 -3.10
C SER A 117 10.68 -10.58 -3.58
N ILE A 118 11.84 -10.33 -2.96
CA ILE A 118 12.76 -9.27 -3.35
C ILE A 118 13.95 -9.92 -4.04
N GLU A 119 14.21 -9.55 -5.29
CA GLU A 119 15.41 -9.90 -6.03
C GLU A 119 16.33 -8.68 -6.03
N GLU A 120 17.51 -8.81 -5.40
CA GLU A 120 18.48 -7.72 -5.37
C GLU A 120 19.10 -7.56 -6.77
N SER A 121 18.96 -6.39 -7.38
CA SER A 121 19.61 -6.10 -8.67
C SER A 121 21.11 -5.91 -8.45
N THR A 122 21.89 -6.20 -9.49
CA THR A 122 23.30 -5.82 -9.54
C THR A 122 23.49 -4.30 -9.67
N ASP A 123 22.46 -3.59 -10.12
CA ASP A 123 22.49 -2.13 -10.21
C ASP A 123 22.24 -1.52 -8.83
N GLU A 124 23.24 -0.78 -8.33
CA GLU A 124 23.26 -0.18 -7.00
C GLU A 124 21.95 0.59 -6.70
N GLY A 125 21.23 0.15 -5.67
CA GLY A 125 20.08 0.86 -5.10
C GLY A 125 18.70 0.46 -5.63
N ASN A 126 18.59 -0.36 -6.68
CA ASN A 126 17.31 -0.87 -7.15
C ASN A 126 17.14 -2.35 -6.79
N SER A 127 15.99 -2.72 -6.24
CA SER A 127 15.61 -4.13 -6.08
C SER A 127 14.31 -4.39 -6.79
N GLU A 128 14.21 -5.55 -7.44
CA GLU A 128 12.96 -5.96 -8.05
C GLU A 128 12.08 -6.63 -6.99
N LEU A 129 10.84 -6.15 -6.87
CA LEU A 129 9.83 -6.70 -5.99
C LEU A 129 8.80 -7.42 -6.85
N ARG A 130 8.56 -8.70 -6.55
CA ARG A 130 7.60 -9.54 -7.26
C ARG A 130 6.64 -10.21 -6.28
N ALA A 131 5.40 -10.43 -6.72
CA ALA A 131 4.45 -11.32 -6.06
C ALA A 131 3.64 -12.03 -7.14
N GLU A 132 3.50 -13.34 -7.02
CA GLU A 132 2.81 -14.19 -7.99
C GLU A 132 1.60 -14.85 -7.33
N GLN A 133 0.67 -15.36 -8.14
CA GLN A 133 -0.52 -16.09 -7.67
C GLN A 133 -1.36 -15.31 -6.64
N CYS A 134 -1.29 -13.97 -6.68
CA CYS A 134 -2.13 -13.10 -5.88
C CYS A 134 -3.57 -13.19 -6.38
N SER A 135 -4.55 -12.82 -5.55
CA SER A 135 -5.96 -12.95 -5.93
C SER A 135 -6.78 -11.77 -5.44
N ASP A 136 -7.77 -11.36 -6.24
CA ASP A 136 -8.84 -10.46 -5.84
C ASP A 136 -10.18 -10.98 -6.38
N GLY A 137 -11.24 -10.16 -6.26
CA GLY A 137 -12.57 -10.53 -6.76
C GLY A 137 -12.70 -10.63 -8.28
N TYR A 138 -11.69 -10.16 -9.04
CA TYR A 138 -11.66 -10.27 -10.49
C TYR A 138 -10.93 -11.53 -10.95
N GLY A 139 -9.82 -11.90 -10.30
CA GLY A 139 -9.11 -13.13 -10.61
C GLY A 139 -7.69 -13.21 -10.05
N THR A 140 -6.89 -14.11 -10.60
CA THR A 140 -5.47 -14.25 -10.24
C THR A 140 -4.64 -13.18 -10.95
N PHE A 141 -3.72 -12.57 -10.22
CA PHE A 141 -2.82 -11.56 -10.74
C PHE A 141 -1.40 -11.70 -10.19
N SER A 142 -0.47 -10.99 -10.81
CA SER A 142 0.89 -10.79 -10.32
C SER A 142 1.18 -9.30 -10.13
N ILE A 143 2.13 -9.01 -9.24
CA ILE A 143 2.69 -7.69 -9.01
C ILE A 143 4.18 -7.78 -9.32
N SER A 144 4.71 -6.84 -10.11
CA SER A 144 6.15 -6.70 -10.31
C SER A 144 6.58 -5.25 -10.46
N GLY A 145 7.78 -4.89 -10.01
CA GLY A 145 8.30 -3.54 -10.14
C GLY A 145 9.60 -3.32 -9.40
N ASN A 146 10.06 -2.08 -9.40
CA ASN A 146 11.30 -1.69 -8.73
C ASN A 146 11.01 -0.97 -7.43
N VAL A 147 11.81 -1.28 -6.42
CA VAL A 147 11.87 -0.59 -5.14
C VAL A 147 13.08 0.32 -5.14
N ASP A 148 12.82 1.59 -4.91
CA ASP A 148 13.80 2.62 -4.60
C ASP A 148 13.86 2.76 -3.08
N TRP A 149 14.94 2.24 -2.49
CA TRP A 149 15.15 2.21 -1.04
C TRP A 149 15.49 3.57 -0.44
N GLU A 150 16.03 4.48 -1.24
CA GLU A 150 16.39 5.83 -0.81
C GLU A 150 15.15 6.75 -0.82
N GLY A 151 14.42 6.78 -1.93
CA GLY A 151 13.18 7.54 -2.07
C GLY A 151 11.95 6.88 -1.43
N LEU A 152 12.15 5.71 -0.79
CA LEU A 152 11.15 4.88 -0.14
C LEU A 152 9.91 4.72 -1.02
N SER A 153 10.14 4.27 -2.25
CA SER A 153 9.08 4.16 -3.24
C SER A 153 9.12 2.85 -4.00
N PHE A 154 7.96 2.44 -4.48
CA PHE A 154 7.77 1.31 -5.36
C PHE A 154 7.08 1.79 -6.63
N ARG A 155 7.68 1.49 -7.77
CA ARG A 155 7.05 1.70 -9.08
C ARG A 155 6.94 0.37 -9.79
N GLY A 156 5.71 -0.07 -10.04
CA GLY A 156 5.46 -1.38 -10.59
C GLY A 156 4.13 -1.51 -11.31
N ARG A 157 3.71 -2.76 -11.50
CA ARG A 157 2.50 -3.12 -12.24
C ARG A 157 1.77 -4.25 -11.55
N LYS A 158 0.45 -4.18 -11.55
CA LYS A 158 -0.45 -5.33 -11.35
C LYS A 158 -0.89 -5.86 -12.71
N ARG A 159 -0.81 -7.17 -12.94
CA ARG A 159 -1.23 -7.82 -14.19
C ARG A 159 -2.07 -9.05 -13.91
N TYR A 160 -3.24 -9.16 -14.53
CA TYR A 160 -4.03 -10.40 -14.46
C TYR A 160 -3.37 -11.51 -15.30
N THR A 161 -3.30 -12.71 -14.74
CA THR A 161 -2.62 -13.88 -15.32
C THR A 161 -3.58 -14.96 -15.80
N SER A 162 -4.86 -14.83 -15.51
CA SER A 162 -5.91 -15.76 -15.91
C SER A 162 -7.07 -15.02 -16.57
N SER A 163 -7.62 -15.60 -17.62
CA SER A 163 -8.90 -15.18 -18.19
C SER A 163 -10.02 -15.45 -17.19
N PHE A 164 -10.86 -14.45 -16.88
CA PHE A 164 -12.09 -14.64 -16.11
C PHE A 164 -13.29 -14.42 -17.03
N GLY A 165 -14.45 -15.02 -16.68
CA GLY A 165 -15.66 -15.15 -17.50
C GLY A 165 -16.32 -13.88 -18.08
N TYR A 166 -15.62 -12.75 -18.15
CA TYR A 166 -15.98 -11.52 -18.85
C TYR A 166 -15.14 -11.24 -20.11
N GLY A 167 -14.23 -12.14 -20.48
CA GLY A 167 -13.41 -12.03 -21.70
C GLY A 167 -11.94 -12.32 -21.44
N ASP A 168 -11.11 -12.20 -22.48
CA ASP A 168 -9.67 -12.32 -22.31
C ASP A 168 -9.11 -11.07 -21.62
N VAL A 169 -8.94 -11.16 -20.31
CA VAL A 169 -8.36 -10.11 -19.48
C VAL A 169 -6.84 -10.24 -19.36
N ASN A 170 -6.27 -11.24 -20.06
CA ASN A 170 -4.83 -11.39 -20.14
C ASN A 170 -4.24 -10.11 -20.74
N GLY A 171 -3.36 -9.48 -19.96
CA GLY A 171 -2.70 -8.26 -20.38
C GLY A 171 -3.37 -6.97 -19.92
N VAL A 172 -4.50 -7.01 -19.20
CA VAL A 172 -4.93 -5.85 -18.40
C VAL A 172 -3.87 -5.57 -17.34
N ARG A 173 -3.37 -4.33 -17.35
CA ARG A 173 -2.23 -3.90 -16.52
C ARG A 173 -2.55 -2.56 -15.87
N TRP A 174 -2.18 -2.46 -14.60
CA TRP A 174 -2.30 -1.23 -13.82
C TRP A 174 -0.93 -0.82 -13.35
N LEU A 175 -0.50 0.38 -13.68
CA LEU A 175 0.72 0.99 -13.15
C LEU A 175 0.48 1.43 -11.72
N TRP A 176 1.41 1.10 -10.83
CA TRP A 176 1.38 1.46 -9.42
C TRP A 176 2.58 2.37 -9.10
N GLU A 177 2.30 3.46 -8.37
CA GLU A 177 3.31 4.36 -7.81
C GLU A 177 3.05 4.53 -6.33
N LEU A 178 3.77 3.74 -5.52
CA LEU A 178 3.52 3.61 -4.09
C LEU A 178 4.70 4.15 -3.29
N LYS A 179 4.42 4.58 -2.07
CA LYS A 179 5.40 4.90 -1.03
C LYS A 179 5.46 3.78 -0.02
N LEU A 180 6.69 3.43 0.36
CA LEU A 180 6.97 2.55 1.47
C LEU A 180 6.79 3.36 2.75
N THR A 181 6.00 2.81 3.66
CA THR A 181 5.72 3.40 4.97
C THR A 181 5.84 2.32 6.04
N PRO A 182 5.98 2.68 7.31
CA PRO A 182 5.91 1.72 8.41
C PRO A 182 4.54 1.02 8.52
N PHE A 183 3.53 1.45 7.76
CA PHE A 183 2.16 0.93 7.75
C PHE A 183 1.79 0.25 6.43
N GLY A 184 2.80 -0.05 5.59
CA GLY A 184 2.64 -0.73 4.33
C GLY A 184 2.92 0.15 3.10
N LEU A 185 2.41 -0.29 1.95
CA LEU A 185 2.58 0.38 0.66
C LEU A 185 1.34 1.20 0.34
N ILE A 186 1.52 2.50 0.10
CA ILE A 186 0.40 3.42 -0.15
C ILE A 186 0.71 4.32 -1.34
N GLY A 187 -0.24 4.53 -2.23
CA GLY A 187 -0.07 5.49 -3.31
C GLY A 187 -1.13 5.34 -4.36
N ASP A 188 -0.75 5.55 -5.61
CA ASP A 188 -1.69 5.74 -6.70
C ASP A 188 -1.59 4.60 -7.71
N TRP A 189 -2.70 4.36 -8.40
CA TRP A 189 -2.71 3.48 -9.57
C TRP A 189 -3.33 4.16 -10.78
N ARG A 190 -2.87 3.74 -11.95
CA ARG A 190 -3.37 4.22 -13.25
C ARG A 190 -3.34 3.13 -14.31
N ASN A 191 -4.08 3.35 -15.40
CA ASN A 191 -4.04 2.47 -16.55
C ASN A 191 -2.68 2.58 -17.27
N ASP A 192 -2.09 1.46 -17.65
CA ASP A 192 -0.83 1.41 -18.42
C ASP A 192 -0.96 2.11 -19.78
N SER A 193 -2.18 2.16 -20.35
CA SER A 193 -2.46 2.86 -21.61
C SER A 193 -2.76 4.36 -21.46
N GLU A 194 -3.04 4.86 -20.26
CA GLU A 194 -3.44 6.26 -20.02
C GLU A 194 -2.53 6.91 -18.97
N ILE A 195 -1.32 7.28 -19.38
CA ILE A 195 -0.27 7.83 -18.49
C ILE A 195 -0.75 9.08 -17.71
N ALA A 196 -1.65 9.87 -18.31
CA ALA A 196 -2.06 11.17 -17.79
C ALA A 196 -3.18 11.15 -16.74
N ARG A 197 -3.88 10.02 -16.52
CA ARG A 197 -5.03 9.98 -15.62
C ARG A 197 -4.78 9.03 -14.46
N GLN A 198 -4.76 9.59 -13.25
CA GLN A 198 -4.86 8.80 -12.03
C GLN A 198 -6.28 8.28 -11.89
N HIS A 199 -6.43 6.97 -11.64
CA HIS A 199 -7.74 6.36 -11.49
C HIS A 199 -8.13 6.14 -10.02
N GLY A 200 -7.14 6.02 -9.14
CA GLY A 200 -7.39 6.05 -7.70
C GLY A 200 -6.17 5.70 -6.88
N GLN A 201 -6.40 5.06 -5.73
CA GLN A 201 -5.36 4.81 -4.73
C GLN A 201 -5.25 3.33 -4.38
N VAL A 202 -4.08 2.90 -3.94
CA VAL A 202 -3.75 1.55 -3.47
C VAL A 202 -3.24 1.65 -2.04
N TRP A 203 -3.69 0.73 -1.18
CA TRP A 203 -3.09 0.50 0.12
C TRP A 203 -2.92 -1.00 0.36
N LEU A 204 -1.68 -1.42 0.59
CA LEU A 204 -1.30 -2.77 0.98
C LEU A 204 -0.70 -2.76 2.38
N TRP A 205 -1.03 -3.75 3.19
CA TRP A 205 -0.47 -3.97 4.53
C TRP A 205 -0.28 -5.46 4.82
N LYS A 206 0.39 -5.81 5.92
CA LYS A 206 0.59 -7.21 6.32
C LYS A 206 -0.74 -7.82 6.77
N GLU A 207 -1.06 -9.02 6.29
CA GLU A 207 -2.37 -9.64 6.54
C GLU A 207 -2.64 -9.87 8.03
N ASP A 208 -1.61 -10.24 8.79
CA ASP A 208 -1.65 -10.47 10.25
C ASP A 208 -2.02 -9.22 11.06
N TRP A 209 -1.94 -8.02 10.48
CA TRP A 209 -2.39 -6.78 11.13
C TRP A 209 -3.92 -6.62 11.09
N SER A 210 -4.63 -7.47 10.35
CA SER A 210 -6.09 -7.42 10.19
C SER A 210 -6.85 -8.24 11.25
N ILE A 211 -6.12 -8.92 12.14
CA ILE A 211 -6.63 -9.91 13.11
C ILE A 211 -7.02 -9.25 14.45
#